data_AF-A0A6S6PG47-F1
#
_entry.id   AF-A0A6S6PG47-F1
#
_cell.length_a   1.000
_cell.length_b   1.000
_cell.length_c   1.000
_cell.angle_alpha   90.00
_cell.angle_beta   90.00
_cell.angle_gamma   90.00
#
_symmetry.space_group_name_H-M   'P 1'
#
loop_
_entity.id
_entity.type
_entity.pdbx_description
1 polymer ?
#
loop_
_entity_poly.entity_id
_entity_poly.type
_entity_poly.pdbx_seq_one_letter_code
_entity_poly.pdbx_strand_id
1 'polypeptide(L)'
;MSQPGWYPDPHGGPSQRYFDGTAWTEHIAPAPATQAPPVVYGPTVIAPKPVNHAFHLIMTLLTCGAWSIVWIIVAIAAGGRR
;
A
#
# COMPACT_ATOMS: atom_id res chain seq x y z
N MET A 1 -23.60 -38.09 -22.36
CA MET A 1 -22.90 -37.31 -23.40
C MET A 1 -22.66 -35.93 -22.84
N SER A 2 -21.42 -35.49 -22.72
CA SER A 2 -21.07 -34.12 -22.31
C SER A 2 -21.57 -33.12 -23.37
N GLN A 3 -21.91 -31.90 -22.97
CA GLN A 3 -22.30 -30.88 -23.94
C GLN A 3 -21.07 -30.40 -24.74
N PRO A 4 -21.23 -30.04 -26.03
CA PRO A 4 -20.17 -29.42 -26.82
C PRO A 4 -19.67 -28.14 -26.14
N GLY A 5 -18.36 -27.96 -26.02
CA GLY A 5 -17.79 -26.79 -25.34
C GLY A 5 -16.28 -26.87 -25.08
N TRP A 6 -15.75 -25.83 -24.45
CA TRP A 6 -14.35 -25.75 -24.03
C TRP A 6 -14.15 -26.38 -22.66
N TYR A 7 -13.23 -27.34 -22.57
CA TYR A 7 -12.92 -28.05 -21.33
C TYR A 7 -11.40 -28.03 -21.06
N PRO A 8 -10.96 -28.14 -19.80
CA PRO A 8 -9.53 -28.23 -19.47
C PRO A 8 -8.86 -29.40 -20.20
N ASP A 9 -7.64 -29.18 -20.72
CA ASP A 9 -6.88 -30.24 -21.40
C ASP A 9 -6.52 -31.38 -20.42
N PRO A 10 -6.91 -32.63 -20.70
CA PRO A 10 -6.54 -33.79 -19.86
C PRO A 10 -5.04 -33.99 -19.65
N HIS A 11 -4.21 -33.44 -20.55
CA HIS A 11 -2.75 -33.52 -20.48
C HIS A 11 -2.13 -32.57 -19.44
N GLY A 12 -2.94 -31.80 -18.71
CA GLY A 12 -2.50 -30.98 -17.58
C GLY A 12 -1.90 -29.61 -17.96
N GLY A 13 -2.05 -29.19 -19.21
CA GLY A 13 -1.62 -27.87 -19.67
C GLY A 13 -2.57 -26.74 -19.23
N PRO A 14 -2.12 -25.48 -19.20
CA PRO A 14 -2.96 -24.31 -18.95
C PRO A 14 -3.80 -23.94 -20.19
N SER A 15 -4.28 -24.93 -20.92
CA SER A 15 -5.02 -24.80 -22.17
C SER A 15 -6.36 -25.50 -22.06
N GLN A 16 -7.33 -25.01 -22.83
CA GLN A 16 -8.63 -25.65 -22.99
C GLN A 16 -8.67 -26.31 -24.36
N ARG A 17 -9.30 -27.48 -24.46
CA ARG A 17 -9.56 -28.18 -25.72
C ARG A 17 -11.06 -28.24 -25.97
N TYR A 18 -11.46 -28.08 -27.23
CA TYR A 18 -12.88 -28.12 -27.59
C TYR A 18 -13.37 -29.56 -27.73
N PHE A 19 -14.44 -29.90 -27.02
CA PHE A 19 -15.16 -31.17 -27.11
C PHE A 19 -16.44 -30.97 -27.91
N ASP A 20 -16.73 -31.83 -28.88
CA ASP A 20 -17.87 -31.66 -29.80
C ASP A 20 -19.17 -32.36 -29.35
N GLY A 21 -19.15 -33.02 -28.18
CA GLY A 21 -20.25 -33.83 -27.66
C GLY A 21 -20.02 -35.35 -27.81
N THR A 22 -19.13 -35.76 -28.70
CA THR A 22 -18.77 -37.15 -28.98
C THR A 22 -17.28 -37.43 -28.85
N ALA A 23 -16.42 -36.50 -29.28
CA ALA A 23 -14.97 -36.61 -29.23
C ALA A 23 -14.28 -35.26 -28.95
N TRP A 24 -13.00 -35.33 -28.55
CA TRP A 24 -12.13 -34.17 -28.42
C TRP A 24 -11.60 -33.75 -29.79
N THR A 25 -11.62 -32.45 -30.09
CA THR A 25 -11.11 -31.89 -31.35
C THR A 25 -9.68 -31.36 -31.20
N GLU A 26 -9.06 -30.98 -32.32
CA GLU A 26 -7.73 -30.33 -32.32
C GLU A 26 -7.76 -28.83 -31.99
N HIS A 27 -8.94 -28.26 -31.74
CA HIS A 27 -9.05 -26.87 -31.35
C HIS A 27 -8.61 -26.70 -29.89
N ILE A 28 -7.53 -25.95 -29.69
CA ILE A 28 -6.97 -25.61 -28.40
C ILE A 28 -7.04 -24.08 -28.24
N ALA A 29 -7.54 -23.63 -27.09
CA ALA A 29 -7.53 -22.24 -26.68
C ALA A 29 -6.60 -22.07 -25.48
N PRO A 30 -5.92 -20.92 -25.33
CA PRO A 30 -5.28 -20.56 -24.07
C PRO A 30 -6.30 -20.62 -22.93
N ALA A 31 -5.89 -21.01 -21.72
CA ALA A 31 -6.77 -20.84 -20.57
C ALA A 31 -7.24 -19.38 -20.49
N PRO A 32 -8.51 -19.15 -20.16
CA PRO A 32 -8.99 -17.81 -19.85
C PRO A 32 -8.04 -17.21 -18.83
N ALA A 33 -7.53 -16.01 -19.10
CA ALA A 33 -6.78 -15.29 -18.10
C ALA A 33 -7.67 -15.23 -16.86
N THR A 34 -7.22 -15.85 -15.76
CA THR A 34 -7.90 -15.78 -14.48
C THR A 34 -8.03 -14.30 -14.18
N GLN A 35 -9.24 -13.75 -14.33
CA GLN A 35 -9.48 -12.37 -13.94
C GLN A 35 -9.12 -12.30 -12.47
N ALA A 36 -8.10 -11.50 -12.15
CA ALA A 36 -7.73 -11.27 -10.77
C ALA A 36 -9.03 -10.88 -10.02
N PRO A 37 -9.30 -11.48 -8.86
CA PRO A 37 -10.51 -11.14 -8.12
C PRO A 37 -10.56 -9.62 -7.92
N PRO A 38 -11.74 -9.00 -8.04
CA PRO A 38 -11.87 -7.57 -7.83
C PRO A 38 -11.32 -7.25 -6.44
N VAL A 39 -10.39 -6.29 -6.38
CA VAL A 39 -9.83 -5.81 -5.12
C VAL A 39 -10.98 -5.18 -4.34
N VAL A 40 -11.52 -5.90 -3.36
CA VAL A 40 -12.51 -5.36 -2.43
C VAL A 40 -11.75 -4.44 -1.49
N TYR A 41 -11.83 -3.13 -1.76
CA TYR A 41 -11.35 -2.11 -0.84
C TYR A 41 -12.22 -2.16 0.43
N GLY A 42 -11.80 -2.95 1.42
CA GLY A 42 -12.33 -2.85 2.78
C GLY A 42 -12.01 -1.48 3.38
N PRO A 43 -12.68 -1.08 4.48
CA PRO A 43 -12.31 0.12 5.19
C PRO A 43 -10.84 0.01 5.63
N THR A 44 -9.99 0.83 5.03
CA THR A 44 -8.59 0.92 5.42
C THR A 44 -8.54 1.52 6.81
N VAL A 45 -8.21 0.71 7.81
CA VAL A 45 -7.79 1.21 9.12
C VAL A 45 -6.48 1.96 8.87
N ILE A 46 -6.57 3.29 8.75
CA ILE A 46 -5.40 4.15 8.60
C ILE A 46 -4.67 4.10 9.94
N ALA A 47 -3.66 3.25 10.04
CA ALA A 47 -2.75 3.29 11.18
C ALA A 47 -2.15 4.71 11.26
N PRO A 48 -2.20 5.37 12.43
CA PRO A 48 -1.65 6.70 12.57
C PRO A 48 -0.17 6.66 12.23
N LYS A 49 0.24 7.49 11.25
CA LYS A 49 1.66 7.67 10.92
C LYS A 49 2.37 8.15 12.19
N PRO A 50 3.38 7.43 12.71
CA PRO A 50 4.11 7.87 13.88
C PRO A 50 4.78 9.22 13.57
N VAL A 51 4.51 10.22 14.42
CA VAL A 51 5.13 11.54 14.31
C VAL A 51 6.59 11.46 14.72
N ASN A 52 7.48 12.14 14.00
CA ASN A 52 8.91 12.08 14.29
C ASN A 52 9.24 12.88 15.57
N HIS A 53 9.32 12.20 16.71
CA HIS A 53 9.51 12.81 18.02
C HIS A 53 10.83 13.59 18.12
N ALA A 54 11.87 13.11 17.42
CA ALA A 54 13.16 13.79 17.35
C ALA A 54 13.02 15.19 16.73
N PHE A 55 12.26 15.31 15.63
CA PHE A 55 12.01 16.60 14.99
C PHE A 55 11.27 17.56 15.93
N HIS A 56 10.25 17.06 16.62
CA HIS A 56 9.46 17.88 17.55
C HIS A 56 10.30 18.39 18.73
N LEU A 57 11.18 17.56 19.27
CA LEU A 57 12.09 17.93 20.36
C LEU A 57 13.10 18.98 19.90
N ILE A 58 13.73 18.81 18.73
CA ILE A 58 14.70 19.78 18.19
C ILE A 58 14.05 21.15 17.97
N MET A 59 12.87 21.18 17.35
CA MET A 59 12.17 22.44 17.11
C MET A 59 11.81 23.17 18.42
N THR A 60 11.40 22.42 19.44
CA THR A 60 11.09 22.96 20.76
C THR A 60 12.33 23.56 21.42
N LEU A 61 13.46 22.86 21.42
CA LEU A 61 14.72 23.37 21.99
C LEU A 61 15.23 24.61 21.25
N LEU A 62 15.17 24.63 19.91
CA LEU A 62 15.58 25.80 19.14
C LEU A 62 14.70 27.03 19.43
N THR A 63 13.39 26.83 19.48
CA THR A 63 12.43 27.92 19.72
C THR A 63 12.53 28.43 21.17
N CYS A 64 12.56 27.52 22.14
CA CYS A 64 12.70 27.88 23.56
C CYS A 64 14.08 28.47 23.88
N GLY A 65 15.15 27.95 23.28
CA GLY A 65 16.53 28.44 23.47
C GLY A 65 16.75 29.82 22.88
N ALA A 66 16.23 30.09 21.67
CA ALA A 66 16.31 31.42 21.08
C ALA A 66 15.57 32.46 21.93
N TRP A 67 14.40 32.11 22.48
CA TRP A 67 13.65 33.00 23.37
C TRP A 67 14.32 33.18 24.74
N SER A 68 14.92 32.13 25.32
CA SER A 68 15.61 32.24 26.61
C SER A 68 16.83 33.15 26.53
N ILE A 69 17.56 33.16 25.41
CA ILE A 69 18.68 34.09 25.17
C ILE A 69 18.20 35.55 25.21
N VAL A 70 17.07 35.87 24.60
CA VAL A 70 16.50 37.23 24.64
C VAL A 70 16.22 37.66 26.08
N TRP A 71 15.60 36.81 26.88
CA TRP A 71 15.35 37.12 28.31
C TRP A 71 16.63 37.25 29.12
N ILE A 72 17.65 36.43 28.85
CA ILE A 72 18.95 36.54 29.50
C ILE A 72 19.59 37.91 29.18
N ILE A 73 19.57 38.34 27.91
CA ILE A 73 20.09 39.64 27.49
C ILE A 73 19.32 40.77 28.18
N VAL A 74 17.99 40.71 28.21
CA VAL A 74 17.14 41.69 28.89
C VAL A 74 17.45 41.74 30.39
N ALA A 75 17.62 40.58 31.04
CA ALA A 75 17.94 40.51 32.46
C ALA A 75 19.31 41.11 32.78
N ILE A 76 20.34 40.86 31.96
CA ILE A 76 21.67 41.46 32.11
C ILE A 76 21.58 42.99 31.92
N ALA A 77 20.90 43.46 30.89
CA ALA A 77 20.73 44.89 30.61
C ALA A 77 19.87 45.62 31.65
N ALA A 78 18.89 44.94 32.26
CA ALA A 78 18.07 45.48 33.34
C ALA A 78 18.76 45.41 34.71
N GLY A 79 19.60 44.40 34.95
CA GLY A 79 20.38 44.22 36.17
C GLY A 79 21.53 45.22 36.30
N GLY A 80 22.17 45.62 35.19
CA GLY A 80 23.23 46.63 35.18
C GLY A 80 22.75 48.10 35.33
N ARG A 81 21.44 48.34 35.43
CA ARG A 81 20.84 49.69 35.62
C ARG A 81 20.40 49.95 37.08
N ARG A 82 20.83 49.12 38.02
CA ARG A 82 20.63 49.28 39.47
C ARG A 82 21.98 49.48 40.13
#